data_AF-A0A9D5JT02-F1
#
_entry.id   AF-A0A9D5JT02-F1
#
_cell.length_a   1.000
_cell.length_b   1.000
_cell.length_c   1.000
_cell.angle_alpha   90.00
_cell.angle_beta   90.00
_cell.angle_gamma   90.00
#
_symmetry.space_group_name_H-M   'P 1'
#
loop_
_entity.id
_entity.type
_entity.pdbx_description
1 polymer ?
#
loop_
_entity_poly.entity_id
_entity_poly.type
_entity_poly.pdbx_seq_one_letter_code
_entity_poly.pdbx_strand_id
1 'polypeptide(L)'
;MKTRLFALIGGIVLGMFTNLAAAEVTIPYEFRAGQAARADEVNANFTALKDAIEQLQERIAALETQKAELEAENRTLQATISELITRIETLETNLDSPMKSDLRSSQPANRDQQKPAQQIALRSEPRTVSDAEAQQVFGLDEKKRPKTYIDNAFEARGEVIVDHATGLMWQQSGSAGYITYTDAQAYCENLTLAGYNDWQLPTVQELMSLLEPEKSSNGLYINSLFDDQP
;
A
#
# COMPACT_ATOMS: atom_id res chain seq x y z
N MET A 1 -26.44 0.64 4.36
CA MET A 1 -26.33 0.84 2.89
C MET A 1 -24.91 0.48 2.52
N LYS A 2 -24.71 -0.49 1.63
CA LYS A 2 -23.40 -1.05 1.25
C LYS A 2 -22.64 -0.01 0.42
N THR A 3 -21.54 0.51 0.92
CA THR A 3 -20.66 1.36 0.11
C THR A 3 -19.83 0.43 -0.76
N ARG A 4 -20.15 0.41 -2.05
CA ARG A 4 -19.50 -0.35 -3.12
C ARG A 4 -19.00 0.64 -4.16
N LEU A 5 -17.70 0.56 -4.44
CA LEU A 5 -16.93 0.93 -5.65
C LEU A 5 -17.25 2.19 -6.49
N PHE A 6 -16.17 2.73 -7.09
CA PHE A 6 -16.02 3.82 -8.09
C PHE A 6 -15.87 5.25 -7.50
N ALA A 7 -15.10 6.20 -8.05
CA ALA A 7 -14.76 6.46 -9.45
C ALA A 7 -13.47 7.27 -9.69
N LEU A 8 -12.83 6.99 -10.84
CA LEU A 8 -12.20 7.89 -11.81
C LEU A 8 -11.95 9.37 -11.41
N ILE A 9 -10.67 9.75 -11.27
CA ILE A 9 -10.11 10.99 -11.85
C ILE A 9 -8.84 10.59 -12.62
N GLY A 10 -9.03 9.74 -13.63
CA GLY A 10 -8.03 9.50 -14.67
C GLY A 10 -8.30 10.45 -15.82
N GLY A 11 -7.93 11.72 -15.65
CA GLY A 11 -8.30 12.78 -16.57
C GLY A 11 -7.45 14.02 -16.40
N ILE A 12 -6.14 13.88 -16.62
CA ILE A 12 -5.14 14.81 -17.20
C ILE A 12 -3.76 14.29 -16.78
N VAL A 13 -3.30 13.19 -17.39
CA VAL A 13 -1.87 13.03 -17.78
C VAL A 13 -1.87 12.34 -19.15
N LEU A 14 -2.71 12.84 -20.06
CA LEU A 14 -2.64 12.46 -21.46
C LEU A 14 -1.55 13.34 -22.09
N GLY A 15 -0.29 12.90 -22.04
CA GLY A 15 0.74 13.53 -22.85
C GLY A 15 2.22 13.37 -22.52
N MET A 16 2.65 12.69 -21.44
CA MET A 16 4.07 12.73 -21.03
C MET A 16 4.76 11.38 -20.91
N PHE A 17 4.30 10.38 -21.65
CA PHE A 17 5.09 9.16 -21.88
C PHE A 17 5.29 8.97 -23.37
N THR A 18 6.15 9.81 -23.95
CA THR A 18 6.85 9.39 -25.16
C THR A 18 7.61 8.12 -24.81
N ASN A 19 7.33 7.09 -25.58
CA ASN A 19 7.80 5.72 -25.41
C ASN A 19 9.34 5.71 -25.42
N LEU A 20 9.98 5.74 -24.25
CA LEU A 20 11.43 5.62 -24.15
C LEU A 20 11.79 4.14 -24.07
N ALA A 21 11.84 3.51 -25.24
CA ALA A 21 12.34 2.16 -25.43
C ALA A 21 13.68 1.96 -24.68
N ALA A 22 13.97 0.71 -24.30
CA ALA A 22 15.25 0.37 -23.67
C ALA A 22 16.40 0.84 -24.57
N ALA A 23 17.34 1.60 -24.02
CA ALA A 23 18.55 1.97 -24.73
C ALA A 23 19.40 0.69 -24.85
N GLU A 24 19.28 -0.02 -25.96
CA GLU A 24 20.19 -1.13 -26.26
C GLU A 24 21.58 -0.53 -26.49
N VAL A 25 22.51 -0.81 -25.57
CA VAL A 25 23.92 -0.48 -25.77
C VAL A 25 24.43 -1.38 -26.89
N THR A 26 24.52 -0.82 -28.10
CA THR A 26 24.99 -1.56 -29.27
C THR A 26 26.51 -1.44 -29.33
N ILE A 27 27.21 -2.56 -29.13
CA ILE A 27 28.67 -2.62 -29.29
C ILE A 27 28.97 -3.07 -30.72
N PRO A 28 29.62 -2.24 -31.56
CA PRO A 28 29.75 -2.53 -32.99
C PRO A 28 30.74 -3.65 -33.33
N TYR A 29 31.75 -3.91 -32.47
CA TYR A 29 32.76 -4.95 -32.70
C TYR A 29 32.89 -5.89 -31.51
N GLU A 30 32.91 -7.20 -31.75
CA GLU A 30 33.20 -8.22 -30.73
C GLU A 30 34.61 -8.78 -30.88
N PHE A 31 35.31 -8.96 -29.77
CA PHE A 31 36.67 -9.51 -29.75
C PHE A 31 36.70 -10.90 -29.11
N ARG A 32 37.43 -11.82 -29.73
CA ARG A 32 37.65 -13.18 -29.21
C ARG A 32 39.03 -13.29 -28.58
N ALA A 33 39.13 -14.07 -27.51
CA ALA A 33 40.40 -14.32 -26.82
C ALA A 33 41.46 -14.88 -27.79
N GLY A 34 42.65 -14.27 -27.80
CA GLY A 34 43.76 -14.67 -28.69
C GLY A 34 43.76 -14.03 -30.07
N GLN A 35 42.74 -13.24 -30.44
CA GLN A 35 42.73 -12.48 -31.69
C GLN A 35 43.36 -11.10 -31.50
N ALA A 36 44.22 -10.68 -32.44
CA ALA A 36 44.73 -9.31 -32.46
C ALA A 36 43.59 -8.33 -32.77
N ALA A 37 43.32 -7.40 -31.86
CA ALA A 37 42.31 -6.36 -32.05
C ALA A 37 42.90 -5.17 -32.81
N ARG A 38 42.15 -4.59 -33.75
CA ARG A 38 42.56 -3.36 -34.44
C ARG A 38 42.24 -2.16 -33.58
N ALA A 39 43.18 -1.22 -33.49
CA ALA A 39 43.03 -0.02 -32.66
C ALA A 39 41.78 0.79 -33.03
N ASP A 40 41.45 0.90 -34.32
CA ASP A 40 40.28 1.64 -34.80
C ASP A 40 38.95 1.00 -34.34
N GLU A 41 38.87 -0.34 -34.31
CA GLU A 41 37.70 -1.09 -33.87
C GLU A 41 37.49 -0.97 -32.36
N VAL A 42 38.59 -1.04 -31.60
CA VAL A 42 38.57 -0.84 -30.15
C VAL A 42 38.12 0.58 -29.80
N ASN A 43 38.67 1.59 -30.49
CA ASN A 43 38.27 2.99 -30.30
C ASN A 43 36.79 3.22 -30.66
N ALA A 44 36.30 2.60 -31.73
CA ALA A 44 34.89 2.69 -32.11
C ALA A 44 33.94 2.11 -31.02
N ASN A 45 34.32 1.00 -30.39
CA ASN A 45 33.57 0.47 -29.24
C ASN A 45 33.57 1.43 -28.05
N PHE A 46 34.71 2.06 -27.74
CA PHE A 46 34.79 3.04 -26.65
C PHE A 46 33.95 4.29 -26.94
N THR A 47 33.92 4.76 -28.19
CA THR A 47 33.03 5.85 -28.61
C THR A 47 31.57 5.45 -28.45
N ALA A 48 31.17 4.27 -28.93
CA ALA A 48 29.79 3.79 -28.79
C ALA A 48 29.37 3.67 -27.31
N LEU A 49 30.28 3.19 -26.44
CA LEU A 49 30.02 3.11 -25.00
C LEU A 49 29.90 4.51 -24.37
N LYS A 50 30.77 5.45 -24.76
CA LYS A 50 30.72 6.82 -24.28
C LYS A 50 29.40 7.50 -24.66
N ASP A 51 29.00 7.41 -25.92
CA ASP A 51 27.76 8.00 -26.42
C ASP A 51 26.53 7.39 -25.71
N ALA A 52 26.56 6.07 -25.46
CA ALA A 52 25.50 5.41 -24.70
C ALA A 52 25.43 5.90 -23.23
N ILE A 53 26.58 6.13 -22.59
CA ILE A 53 26.63 6.68 -21.22
C ILE A 53 26.07 8.10 -21.20
N GLU A 54 26.44 8.95 -22.16
CA GLU A 54 25.94 10.33 -22.25
C GLU A 54 24.41 10.34 -22.45
N GLN A 55 23.87 9.49 -23.33
CA GLN A 55 22.42 9.34 -23.51
C GLN A 55 21.71 8.85 -22.24
N LEU A 56 22.31 7.90 -21.51
CA LEU A 56 21.75 7.44 -20.23
C LEU A 56 21.75 8.54 -19.18
N GLN A 57 22.78 9.39 -19.13
CA GLN A 57 22.84 10.53 -18.22
C GLN A 57 21.75 11.57 -18.53
N GLU A 58 21.53 11.90 -19.79
CA GLU A 58 20.45 12.80 -20.21
C GLU A 58 19.06 12.22 -19.85
N ARG A 59 18.86 10.92 -20.04
CA ARG A 59 17.62 10.23 -19.65
C ARG A 59 17.39 10.28 -18.14
N ILE A 60 18.43 10.05 -17.34
CA ILE A 60 18.32 10.11 -15.88
C ILE A 60 17.87 11.52 -15.46
N ALA A 61 18.50 12.56 -16.01
CA ALA A 61 18.11 13.95 -15.72
C ALA A 61 16.65 14.26 -16.13
N ALA A 62 16.21 13.74 -17.28
CA ALA A 62 14.81 13.89 -17.72
C ALA A 62 13.83 13.17 -16.77
N LEU A 63 14.15 11.95 -16.34
CA LEU A 63 13.33 11.18 -15.41
C LEU A 63 13.27 11.83 -14.02
N GLU A 64 14.38 12.39 -13.55
CA GLU A 64 14.43 13.15 -12.28
C GLU A 64 13.54 14.39 -12.35
N THR A 65 13.53 15.07 -13.50
CA THR A 65 12.64 16.23 -13.72
C THR A 65 11.17 15.81 -13.69
N GLN A 66 10.80 14.73 -14.40
CA GLN A 66 9.43 14.19 -14.40
C GLN A 66 8.99 13.75 -13.00
N LYS A 67 9.88 13.09 -12.24
CA LYS A 67 9.62 12.70 -10.87
C LYS A 67 9.33 13.93 -9.99
N ALA A 68 10.12 14.99 -10.11
CA ALA A 68 9.92 16.21 -9.33
C ALA A 68 8.57 16.90 -9.64
N GLU A 69 8.13 16.86 -10.89
CA GLU A 69 6.82 17.38 -11.31
C GLU A 69 5.67 16.56 -10.71
N LEU A 70 5.75 15.23 -10.80
CA LEU A 70 4.75 14.34 -10.21
C LEU A 70 4.67 14.47 -8.68
N GLU A 71 5.81 14.68 -8.02
CA GLU A 71 5.85 14.97 -6.58
C GLU A 71 5.22 16.32 -6.25
N ALA A 72 5.37 17.33 -7.10
CA ALA A 72 4.72 18.63 -6.92
C ALA A 72 3.19 18.53 -7.07
N GLU A 73 2.72 17.77 -8.06
CA GLU A 73 1.29 17.51 -8.24
C GLU A 73 0.69 16.76 -7.05
N ASN A 74 1.37 15.73 -6.56
CA ASN A 74 0.96 15.00 -5.35
C ASN A 74 0.87 15.92 -4.12
N ARG A 75 1.81 16.84 -3.94
CA ARG A 75 1.74 17.83 -2.84
C ARG A 75 0.51 18.73 -2.97
N THR A 76 0.18 19.19 -4.17
CA THR A 76 -1.02 20.01 -4.42
C THR A 76 -2.31 19.24 -4.14
N LEU A 77 -2.38 17.98 -4.55
CA LEU A 77 -3.53 17.11 -4.27
C LEU A 77 -3.70 16.89 -2.76
N GLN A 78 -2.60 16.61 -2.03
CA GLN A 78 -2.62 16.45 -0.58
C GLN A 78 -3.08 17.72 0.16
N ALA A 79 -2.65 18.90 -0.30
CA ALA A 79 -3.11 20.17 0.24
C ALA A 79 -4.62 20.37 0.03
N THR A 80 -5.12 20.04 -1.17
CA THR A 80 -6.54 20.14 -1.50
C THR A 80 -7.39 19.19 -0.66
N ILE A 81 -6.92 17.95 -0.46
CA ILE A 81 -7.60 16.97 0.39
C ILE A 81 -7.68 17.46 1.84
N SER A 82 -6.56 17.98 2.38
CA SER A 82 -6.53 18.54 3.75
C SER A 82 -7.54 19.67 3.94
N GLU A 83 -7.66 20.55 2.94
CA GLU A 83 -8.65 21.63 2.95
C GLU A 83 -10.09 21.09 2.94
N LEU A 84 -10.38 20.08 2.11
CA LEU A 84 -11.69 19.46 2.07
C LEU A 84 -12.07 18.75 3.37
N ILE A 85 -11.12 18.08 4.01
CA ILE A 85 -11.33 17.44 5.32
C ILE A 85 -11.72 18.50 6.36
N THR A 86 -10.97 19.60 6.42
CA THR A 86 -11.25 20.71 7.35
C THR A 86 -12.64 21.31 7.11
N ARG A 87 -13.04 21.45 5.84
CA ARG A 87 -14.39 21.92 5.47
C ARG A 87 -15.49 20.95 5.88
N ILE A 88 -15.25 19.64 5.84
CA ILE A 88 -16.23 18.65 6.30
C ILE A 88 -16.38 18.73 7.82
N GLU A 89 -15.27 18.75 8.57
CA GLU A 89 -15.29 18.83 10.04
C GLU A 89 -16.01 20.11 10.54
N THR A 90 -15.79 21.25 9.87
CA THR A 90 -16.49 22.49 10.18
C THR A 90 -17.99 22.44 9.85
N LEU A 91 -18.41 21.72 8.81
CA LEU A 91 -19.83 21.51 8.51
C LEU A 91 -20.49 20.58 9.53
N GLU A 92 -19.81 19.51 9.95
CA GLU A 92 -20.30 18.56 10.95
C GLU A 92 -20.50 19.22 12.32
N THR A 93 -19.53 20.04 12.75
CA THR A 93 -19.62 20.80 14.01
C THR A 93 -20.74 21.85 14.01
N ASN A 94 -21.06 22.44 12.85
CA ASN A 94 -22.20 23.34 12.70
C ASN A 94 -23.56 22.62 12.72
N LEU A 95 -23.60 21.33 12.36
CA LEU A 95 -24.81 20.50 12.41
C LEU A 95 -25.13 19.98 13.82
N ASP A 96 -24.17 19.93 14.75
CA ASP A 96 -24.32 19.31 16.08
C ASP A 96 -24.73 20.30 17.20
N SER A 97 -25.20 21.51 16.86
CA SER A 97 -25.59 22.56 17.83
C SER A 97 -26.93 23.25 17.46
N PRO A 98 -27.85 23.51 18.41
CA PRO A 98 -28.62 22.61 19.26
C PRO A 98 -29.96 22.22 18.61
N MET A 99 -30.10 20.99 18.12
CA MET A 99 -31.41 20.39 17.76
C MET A 99 -31.60 19.01 18.40
N LYS A 100 -31.24 18.91 19.69
CA LYS A 100 -31.36 17.67 20.50
C LYS A 100 -31.88 17.92 21.93
N SER A 101 -32.70 18.96 22.16
CA SER A 101 -33.30 19.16 23.50
C SER A 101 -34.64 18.44 23.73
N ASP A 102 -35.34 17.97 22.71
CA ASP A 102 -36.79 17.68 22.87
C ASP A 102 -37.23 16.20 22.74
N LEU A 103 -36.33 15.22 22.89
CA LEU A 103 -36.72 13.80 22.95
C LEU A 103 -36.13 13.04 24.13
N ARG A 104 -36.28 13.62 25.34
CA ARG A 104 -35.98 12.92 26.60
C ARG A 104 -37.24 12.78 27.45
N SER A 105 -38.25 12.10 26.94
CA SER A 105 -39.27 11.44 27.76
C SER A 105 -39.87 10.28 26.97
N SER A 106 -40.19 9.19 27.68
CA SER A 106 -40.77 7.93 27.18
C SER A 106 -39.78 6.84 26.75
N GLN A 107 -39.16 6.18 27.73
CA GLN A 107 -38.88 4.73 27.62
C GLN A 107 -40.16 3.96 27.99
N PRO A 108 -40.41 2.82 27.33
CA PRO A 108 -40.55 1.59 28.10
C PRO A 108 -39.51 0.54 27.68
N ALA A 109 -39.18 -0.32 28.64
CA ALA A 109 -38.21 -1.39 28.53
C ALA A 109 -38.66 -2.50 27.55
N ASN A 110 -37.81 -2.89 26.59
CA ASN A 110 -37.63 -4.31 26.22
C ASN A 110 -36.39 -4.56 25.31
N ARG A 111 -35.54 -5.49 25.80
CA ARG A 111 -34.60 -6.44 25.18
C ARG A 111 -33.87 -6.16 23.84
N ASP A 112 -32.56 -6.42 23.93
CA ASP A 112 -31.65 -6.96 22.91
C ASP A 112 -31.58 -6.24 21.56
N GLN A 113 -30.86 -5.13 21.54
CA GLN A 113 -30.13 -4.69 20.35
C GLN A 113 -28.70 -4.33 20.76
N GLN A 114 -27.77 -5.26 20.55
CA GLN A 114 -26.35 -4.93 20.48
C GLN A 114 -26.17 -3.89 19.39
N LYS A 115 -25.88 -2.66 19.83
CA LYS A 115 -25.38 -1.57 18.99
C LYS A 115 -24.12 -2.10 18.25
N PRO A 116 -24.05 -2.09 16.91
CA PRO A 116 -22.86 -2.55 16.23
C PRO A 116 -21.68 -1.69 16.68
N ALA A 117 -20.60 -2.34 17.14
CA ALA A 117 -19.35 -1.68 17.46
C ALA A 117 -18.87 -0.93 16.21
N GLN A 118 -18.47 0.33 16.38
CA GLN A 118 -17.98 1.15 15.28
C GLN A 118 -16.60 0.59 14.85
N GLN A 119 -16.54 -0.04 13.67
CA GLN A 119 -15.32 -0.66 13.14
C GLN A 119 -14.22 0.38 12.90
N ILE A 120 -12.97 -0.01 13.16
CA ILE A 120 -11.77 0.80 12.94
C ILE A 120 -11.48 0.82 11.45
N ALA A 121 -11.59 2.00 10.83
CA ALA A 121 -11.26 2.19 9.43
C ALA A 121 -9.74 2.27 9.25
N LEU A 122 -9.17 1.25 8.61
CA LEU A 122 -7.78 1.24 8.18
C LEU A 122 -7.69 1.68 6.72
N ARG A 123 -6.51 2.18 6.33
CA ARG A 123 -6.23 2.58 4.96
C ARG A 123 -5.98 1.34 4.09
N SER A 124 -6.85 1.13 3.10
CA SER A 124 -6.79 0.02 2.16
C SER A 124 -5.97 0.31 0.90
N GLU A 125 -5.71 1.58 0.58
CA GLU A 125 -4.87 1.95 -0.57
C GLU A 125 -3.39 1.77 -0.25
N PRO A 126 -2.52 1.26 -1.15
CA PRO A 126 -1.07 1.28 -0.94
C PRO A 126 -0.51 2.72 -0.89
N ARG A 127 0.59 2.93 -0.15
CA ARG A 127 1.33 4.20 -0.16
C ARG A 127 2.81 3.90 -0.03
N THR A 128 3.56 4.34 -1.02
CA THR A 128 5.01 4.37 -0.96
C THR A 128 5.42 5.60 -0.16
N VAL A 129 6.30 5.41 0.82
CA VAL A 129 6.87 6.47 1.65
C VAL A 129 8.38 6.32 1.65
N SER A 130 9.08 7.42 1.92
CA SER A 130 10.52 7.34 2.21
C SER A 130 10.75 6.75 3.61
N ASP A 131 11.95 6.21 3.84
CA ASP A 131 12.36 5.70 5.17
C ASP A 131 12.24 6.77 6.26
N ALA A 132 12.50 8.03 5.92
CA ALA A 132 12.41 9.16 6.84
C ALA A 132 10.96 9.45 7.26
N GLU A 133 9.99 9.21 6.38
CA GLU A 133 8.56 9.46 6.64
C GLU A 133 7.85 8.27 7.27
N ALA A 134 8.37 7.05 7.08
CA ALA A 134 7.71 5.81 7.50
C ALA A 134 7.30 5.82 8.98
N GLN A 135 8.15 6.35 9.86
CA GLN A 135 7.83 6.44 11.29
C GLN A 135 6.63 7.34 11.58
N GLN A 136 6.52 8.46 10.86
CA GLN A 136 5.41 9.38 11.04
C GLN A 136 4.14 8.85 10.39
N VAL A 137 4.23 8.39 9.14
CA VAL A 137 3.07 7.96 8.35
C VAL A 137 2.43 6.70 8.94
N PHE A 138 3.23 5.76 9.41
CA PHE A 138 2.73 4.51 10.00
C PHE A 138 2.63 4.57 11.52
N GLY A 139 2.96 5.69 12.17
CA GLY A 139 2.85 5.82 13.63
C GLY A 139 3.77 4.86 14.38
N LEU A 140 5.04 4.78 13.97
CA LEU A 140 6.05 3.90 14.58
C LEU A 140 6.86 4.60 15.67
N ASP A 141 7.32 3.83 16.65
CA ASP A 141 8.30 4.23 17.66
C ASP A 141 9.74 4.20 17.12
N GLU A 142 10.72 4.58 17.96
CA GLU A 142 12.15 4.57 17.62
C GLU A 142 12.67 3.18 17.22
N LYS A 143 12.00 2.11 17.67
CA LYS A 143 12.31 0.72 17.35
C LYS A 143 11.52 0.19 16.16
N LYS A 144 10.84 1.06 15.40
CA LYS A 144 9.98 0.73 14.26
C LYS A 144 8.79 -0.17 14.61
N ARG A 145 8.27 -0.09 15.85
CA ARG A 145 7.06 -0.81 16.29
C ARG A 145 5.85 0.12 16.28
N PRO A 146 4.62 -0.40 16.12
CA PRO A 146 3.42 0.41 16.28
C PRO A 146 3.40 1.15 17.63
N LYS A 147 3.08 2.45 17.63
CA LYS A 147 2.82 3.21 18.86
C LYS A 147 1.51 2.80 19.53
N THR A 148 0.55 2.35 18.73
CA THR A 148 -0.78 1.93 19.15
C THR A 148 -1.10 0.57 18.53
N TYR A 149 -1.71 -0.29 19.32
CA TYR A 149 -2.17 -1.62 18.92
C TYR A 149 -3.70 -1.63 18.91
N ILE A 150 -4.29 -2.46 18.05
CA ILE A 150 -5.74 -2.62 17.97
C ILE A 150 -6.14 -3.81 18.84
N ASP A 151 -7.17 -3.61 19.65
CA ASP A 151 -7.84 -4.70 20.36
C ASP A 151 -8.74 -5.45 19.37
N ASN A 152 -8.13 -6.35 18.61
CA ASN A 152 -8.81 -7.08 17.55
C ASN A 152 -9.77 -8.12 18.13
N ALA A 153 -10.84 -8.38 17.39
CA ALA A 153 -11.80 -9.43 17.72
C ALA A 153 -11.80 -10.45 16.59
N PHE A 154 -10.83 -11.38 16.63
CA PHE A 154 -10.66 -12.41 15.62
C PHE A 154 -11.60 -13.60 15.81
N GLU A 155 -12.16 -14.08 14.70
CA GLU A 155 -12.97 -15.29 14.62
C GLU A 155 -12.47 -16.19 13.49
N ALA A 156 -11.97 -17.38 13.82
CA ALA A 156 -11.58 -18.37 12.81
C ALA A 156 -12.83 -19.02 12.18
N ARG A 157 -12.83 -19.15 10.85
CA ARG A 157 -13.91 -19.72 10.04
C ARG A 157 -13.36 -20.62 8.95
N GLY A 158 -12.93 -21.83 9.31
CA GLY A 158 -12.23 -22.72 8.38
C GLY A 158 -10.88 -22.11 8.02
N GLU A 159 -10.61 -21.90 6.73
CA GLU A 159 -9.31 -21.43 6.22
C GLU A 159 -9.13 -19.90 6.27
N VAL A 160 -10.05 -19.18 6.91
CA VAL A 160 -10.03 -17.72 7.00
C VAL A 160 -10.25 -17.24 8.43
N ILE A 161 -9.77 -16.03 8.73
CA ILE A 161 -9.95 -15.34 10.02
C ILE A 161 -10.67 -14.02 9.75
N VAL A 162 -11.80 -13.81 10.42
CA VAL A 162 -12.56 -12.56 10.36
C VAL A 162 -12.15 -11.67 11.53
N ASP A 163 -11.73 -10.45 11.25
CA ASP A 163 -11.45 -9.43 12.25
C ASP A 163 -12.65 -8.50 12.39
N HIS A 164 -13.42 -8.64 13.48
CA HIS A 164 -14.59 -7.80 13.73
C HIS A 164 -14.25 -6.37 14.11
N ALA A 165 -13.02 -6.10 14.55
CA ALA A 165 -12.59 -4.75 14.92
C ALA A 165 -12.38 -3.88 13.67
N THR A 166 -11.76 -4.43 12.62
CA THR A 166 -11.47 -3.70 11.37
C THR A 166 -12.46 -4.00 10.24
N GLY A 167 -13.18 -5.13 10.34
CA GLY A 167 -14.03 -5.66 9.28
C GLY A 167 -13.27 -6.41 8.19
N LEU A 168 -11.96 -6.63 8.35
CA LEU A 168 -11.12 -7.35 7.39
C LEU A 168 -11.26 -8.87 7.53
N MET A 169 -10.98 -9.57 6.44
CA MET A 169 -10.87 -11.02 6.40
C MET A 169 -9.48 -11.41 5.94
N TRP A 170 -8.90 -12.40 6.60
CA TRP A 170 -7.52 -12.83 6.40
C TRP A 170 -7.48 -14.31 6.03
N GLN A 171 -6.55 -14.69 5.16
CA GLN A 171 -6.23 -16.11 4.96
C GLN A 171 -5.48 -16.64 6.20
N GLN A 172 -5.92 -17.77 6.74
CA GLN A 172 -5.20 -18.47 7.80
C GLN A 172 -3.91 -19.11 7.24
N SER A 173 -2.79 -18.98 7.97
CA SER A 173 -1.47 -19.52 7.60
C SER A 173 -0.83 -19.00 6.30
N GLY A 174 -1.51 -18.15 5.54
CA GLY A 174 -0.98 -17.50 4.34
C GLY A 174 -0.57 -18.49 3.24
N SER A 175 0.52 -18.18 2.55
CA SER A 175 1.08 -19.04 1.51
C SER A 175 1.91 -20.18 2.12
N ALA A 176 2.03 -21.30 1.40
CA ALA A 176 2.75 -22.50 1.88
C ALA A 176 4.25 -22.28 2.16
N GLY A 177 4.82 -21.14 1.77
CA GLY A 177 6.22 -20.80 2.00
C GLY A 177 6.54 -19.38 1.55
N TYR A 178 7.81 -19.00 1.65
CA TYR A 178 8.26 -17.68 1.20
C TYR A 178 8.12 -17.53 -0.31
N ILE A 179 7.44 -16.46 -0.73
CA ILE A 179 7.23 -16.09 -2.14
C ILE A 179 7.69 -14.65 -2.37
N THR A 180 8.04 -14.32 -3.62
CA THR A 180 8.42 -12.94 -3.96
C THR A 180 7.20 -12.02 -3.91
N TYR A 181 7.41 -10.71 -3.85
CA TYR A 181 6.30 -9.74 -3.89
C TYR A 181 5.42 -9.92 -5.14
N THR A 182 6.04 -10.09 -6.31
CA THR A 182 5.33 -10.31 -7.58
C THR A 182 4.52 -11.60 -7.55
N ASP A 183 5.09 -12.68 -7.01
CA ASP A 183 4.39 -13.95 -6.87
C ASP A 183 3.26 -13.87 -5.83
N ALA A 184 3.43 -13.09 -4.76
CA ALA A 184 2.40 -12.87 -3.76
C ALA A 184 1.21 -12.10 -4.34
N GLN A 185 1.46 -11.13 -5.22
CA GLN A 185 0.41 -10.44 -5.94
C GLN A 185 -0.35 -11.42 -6.85
N ALA A 186 0.37 -12.19 -7.68
CA ALA A 186 -0.23 -13.18 -8.56
C ALA A 186 -0.98 -14.28 -7.77
N TYR A 187 -0.48 -14.66 -6.60
CA TYR A 187 -1.12 -15.61 -5.70
C TYR A 187 -2.48 -15.10 -5.24
N CYS A 188 -2.56 -13.87 -4.73
CA CYS A 188 -3.82 -13.26 -4.31
C CYS A 188 -4.81 -13.13 -5.48
N GLU A 189 -4.36 -12.68 -6.65
CA GLU A 189 -5.19 -12.51 -7.85
C GLU A 189 -5.84 -13.82 -8.34
N ASN A 190 -5.20 -14.96 -8.09
CA ASN A 190 -5.69 -16.27 -8.51
C ASN A 190 -6.32 -17.08 -7.35
N LEU A 191 -6.32 -16.54 -6.12
CA LEU A 191 -6.83 -17.25 -4.95
C LEU A 191 -8.37 -17.27 -4.97
N THR A 192 -8.95 -18.46 -4.87
CA THR A 192 -10.36 -18.63 -4.52
C THR A 192 -10.46 -19.43 -3.23
N LEU A 193 -10.86 -18.78 -2.14
CA LEU A 193 -10.86 -19.33 -0.79
C LEU A 193 -12.12 -18.92 -0.04
N ALA A 194 -12.74 -19.84 0.70
CA ALA A 194 -13.99 -19.62 1.43
C ALA A 194 -15.16 -19.04 0.59
N GLY A 195 -15.14 -19.26 -0.73
CA GLY A 195 -16.13 -18.73 -1.68
C GLY A 195 -15.86 -17.31 -2.18
N TYR A 196 -14.71 -16.73 -1.84
CA TYR A 196 -14.25 -15.40 -2.25
C TYR A 196 -13.10 -15.51 -3.25
N ASN A 197 -13.07 -14.61 -4.23
CA ASN A 197 -12.05 -14.54 -5.28
C ASN A 197 -11.47 -13.12 -5.44
N ASP A 198 -11.70 -12.26 -4.45
CA ASP A 198 -11.30 -10.85 -4.39
C ASP A 198 -10.17 -10.63 -3.36
N TRP A 199 -9.30 -11.63 -3.19
CA TRP A 199 -8.16 -11.57 -2.29
C TRP A 199 -7.09 -10.60 -2.81
N GLN A 200 -6.47 -9.84 -1.89
CA GLN A 200 -5.41 -8.90 -2.22
C GLN A 200 -4.28 -8.93 -1.18
N LEU A 201 -3.14 -8.33 -1.53
CA LEU A 201 -2.10 -8.03 -0.56
C LEU A 201 -2.54 -6.90 0.38
N PRO A 202 -2.36 -7.06 1.71
CA PRO A 202 -2.68 -6.03 2.68
C PRO A 202 -1.73 -4.84 2.60
N THR A 203 -2.19 -3.66 2.99
CA THR A 203 -1.31 -2.51 3.17
C THR A 203 -0.47 -2.64 4.44
N VAL A 204 0.58 -1.82 4.57
CA VAL A 204 1.40 -1.76 5.79
C VAL A 204 0.54 -1.51 7.04
N GLN A 205 -0.48 -0.65 6.95
CA GLN A 205 -1.31 -0.33 8.11
C GLN A 205 -2.23 -1.49 8.53
N GLU A 206 -2.73 -2.24 7.54
CA GLU A 206 -3.53 -3.45 7.78
C GLU A 206 -2.65 -4.59 8.32
N LEU A 207 -1.44 -4.78 7.79
CA LEU A 207 -0.48 -5.73 8.37
C LEU A 207 -0.13 -5.37 9.82
N MET A 208 0.06 -4.09 10.10
CA MET A 208 0.35 -3.63 11.45
C MET A 208 -0.81 -3.84 12.42
N SER A 209 -2.07 -3.86 11.95
CA SER A 209 -3.21 -4.14 12.83
C SER A 209 -3.20 -5.56 13.38
N LEU A 210 -2.52 -6.49 12.71
CA LEU A 210 -2.37 -7.87 13.19
C LEU A 210 -1.35 -8.02 14.33
N LEU A 211 -0.50 -7.03 14.54
CA LEU A 211 0.55 -7.11 15.55
C LEU A 211 -0.02 -6.99 16.96
N GLU A 212 0.52 -7.78 17.87
CA GLU A 212 0.25 -7.75 19.31
C GLU A 212 1.46 -7.17 20.06
N PRO A 213 1.27 -6.46 21.18
CA PRO A 213 2.37 -5.88 21.96
C PRO A 213 3.22 -6.94 22.66
N GLU A 214 2.63 -8.11 22.95
CA GLU A 214 3.27 -9.24 23.60
C GLU A 214 3.30 -10.45 22.65
N LYS A 215 4.15 -11.43 22.97
CA LYS A 215 4.19 -12.66 22.20
C LYS A 215 2.98 -13.52 22.55
N SER A 216 2.32 -14.05 21.53
CA SER A 216 1.34 -15.10 21.69
C SER A 216 2.00 -16.45 22.03
N SER A 217 1.20 -17.48 22.26
CA SER A 217 1.68 -18.81 22.66
C SER A 217 2.61 -19.47 21.63
N ASN A 218 2.52 -19.09 20.36
CA ASN A 218 3.39 -19.53 19.28
C ASN A 218 4.74 -18.77 19.23
N GLY A 219 4.97 -17.83 20.14
CA GLY A 219 6.20 -17.03 20.20
C GLY A 219 6.27 -15.89 19.19
N LEU A 220 5.21 -15.68 18.39
CA LEU A 220 5.06 -14.58 17.45
C LEU A 220 4.31 -13.42 18.09
N TYR A 221 4.47 -12.22 17.53
CA TYR A 221 3.74 -11.01 17.94
C TYR A 221 2.45 -10.85 17.13
N ILE A 222 1.76 -11.94 16.86
CA ILE A 222 0.46 -11.98 16.20
C ILE A 222 -0.39 -13.03 16.90
N ASN A 223 -1.70 -12.91 16.75
CA ASN A 223 -2.62 -13.87 17.36
C ASN A 223 -2.35 -15.31 16.89
N SER A 224 -2.39 -16.28 17.81
CA SER A 224 -2.10 -17.68 17.50
C SER A 224 -3.04 -18.31 16.49
N LEU A 225 -4.23 -17.74 16.27
CA LEU A 225 -5.16 -18.20 15.24
C LEU A 225 -4.57 -18.17 13.82
N PHE A 226 -3.60 -17.27 13.54
CA PHE A 226 -2.99 -17.12 12.21
C PHE A 226 -1.99 -18.22 11.86
N ASP A 227 -1.50 -18.95 12.86
CA ASP A 227 -0.49 -19.98 12.69
C ASP A 227 -0.88 -21.23 13.48
N ASP A 228 -1.56 -22.16 12.80
CA ASP A 228 -2.06 -23.41 13.38
C ASP A 228 -1.00 -24.53 13.37
N GLN A 229 0.29 -24.18 13.28
CA GLN A 229 1.37 -25.17 13.35
C GLN A 229 1.44 -25.74 14.79
N PRO A 230 1.42 -27.08 14.95
CA PRO A 230 1.54 -27.73 16.24
C PRO A 230 2.94 -27.60 16.87
#